data_AF-A0A7W1R715-F1
#
_entry.id   AF-A0A7W1R715-F1
#
_cell.length_a   1.000
_cell.length_b   1.000
_cell.length_c   1.000
_cell.angle_alpha   90.00
_cell.angle_beta   90.00
_cell.angle_gamma   90.00
#
_symmetry.space_group_name_H-M   'P 1'
#
loop_
_entity.id
_entity.type
_entity.pdbx_description
1 polymer ?
#
loop_
_entity_poly.entity_id
_entity_poly.type
_entity_poly.pdbx_seq_one_letter_code
_entity_poly.pdbx_strand_id
1 'polypeptide(L)'
;EIRRLVPRGAPTDPAEVALEAWRQRAARAAAIDPAALCSDRQLREIAATKPRTVAELVAATGLGTITAAALIDGIVDALDDVERV
;
A
#
# COMPACT_ATOMS: atom_id res chain seq x y z
N GLU A 1 -34.09 -9.64 -6.52
CA GLU A 1 -32.71 -9.52 -7.04
C GLU A 1 -31.73 -9.34 -5.88
N ILE A 2 -30.99 -10.40 -5.52
CA ILE A 2 -29.94 -10.31 -4.50
C ILE A 2 -28.70 -9.80 -5.22
N ARG A 3 -28.41 -8.50 -5.06
CA ARG A 3 -27.11 -7.92 -5.40
C ARG A 3 -26.08 -8.68 -4.58
N ARG A 4 -25.32 -9.56 -5.24
CA ARG A 4 -24.31 -10.41 -4.63
C ARG A 4 -23.31 -9.52 -3.88
N LEU A 5 -23.49 -9.35 -2.57
CA LEU A 5 -22.46 -8.81 -1.69
C LEU A 5 -21.38 -9.89 -1.67
N VAL A 6 -20.35 -9.71 -2.49
CA VAL A 6 -19.11 -10.47 -2.35
C VAL A 6 -18.49 -10.00 -1.04
N PRO A 7 -18.37 -10.82 0.02
CA PRO A 7 -17.43 -10.49 1.07
C PRO A 7 -16.03 -10.65 0.45
N ARG A 8 -15.44 -9.55 -0.02
CA ARG A 8 -14.05 -9.56 -0.52
C ARG A 8 -13.12 -9.65 0.69
N GLY A 9 -12.98 -10.86 1.22
CA GLY A 9 -12.09 -11.18 2.32
C GLY A 9 -11.59 -12.61 2.18
N ALA A 10 -11.01 -12.94 1.01
CA ALA A 10 -10.08 -14.05 0.89
C ALA A 10 -8.73 -13.59 1.49
N PRO A 11 -7.85 -14.50 1.97
CA PRO A 11 -6.78 -14.17 2.90
C PRO A 11 -5.98 -12.99 2.38
N THR A 12 -6.10 -11.86 3.10
CA THR A 12 -5.37 -10.63 2.80
C THR A 12 -3.90 -11.01 2.79
N ASP A 13 -3.24 -10.83 1.64
CA ASP A 13 -1.80 -11.06 1.53
C ASP A 13 -1.14 -10.41 2.75
N PRO A 14 -0.26 -11.11 3.50
CA PRO A 14 0.44 -10.51 4.63
C PRO A 14 1.08 -9.15 4.29
N ALA A 15 1.53 -8.97 3.03
CA ALA A 15 1.99 -7.70 2.50
C ALA A 15 0.88 -6.64 2.44
N GLU A 16 -0.32 -6.97 1.96
CA GLU A 16 -1.47 -6.05 1.98
C GLU A 16 -1.85 -5.62 3.40
N VAL A 17 -1.83 -6.56 4.37
CA VAL A 17 -2.11 -6.25 5.79
C VAL A 17 -1.07 -5.28 6.36
N ALA A 18 0.21 -5.57 6.14
CA ALA A 18 1.30 -4.73 6.65
C ALA A 18 1.29 -3.33 6.00
N LEU A 19 1.05 -3.27 4.69
CA LEU A 19 0.94 -2.00 3.96
C LEU A 19 -0.27 -1.18 4.40
N GLU A 20 -1.41 -1.81 4.70
CA GLU A 20 -2.58 -1.12 5.26
C GLU A 20 -2.26 -0.51 6.63
N ALA A 21 -1.63 -1.29 7.51
CA ALA A 21 -1.21 -0.82 8.83
C ALA A 21 -0.17 0.31 8.74
N TRP A 22 0.77 0.23 7.80
CA TRP A 22 1.70 1.31 7.50
C TRP A 22 0.98 2.56 7.01
N ARG A 23 0.06 2.43 6.04
CA ARG A 23 -0.70 3.54 5.46
C ARG A 23 -1.46 4.31 6.53
N GLN A 24 -2.13 3.60 7.44
CA GLN A 24 -2.85 4.24 8.55
C GLN A 24 -1.91 5.02 9.49
N ARG A 25 -0.75 4.45 9.83
CA ARG A 25 0.26 5.15 10.66
C ARG A 25 0.82 6.39 9.97
N ALA A 26 1.19 6.26 8.69
CA ALA A 26 1.76 7.34 7.89
C ALA A 26 0.75 8.49 7.68
N ALA A 27 -0.50 8.16 7.33
CA ALA A 27 -1.57 9.14 7.15
C ALA A 27 -1.89 9.88 8.45
N ARG A 28 -1.91 9.17 9.59
CA ARG A 28 -2.06 9.77 10.91
C ARG A 28 -0.92 10.73 11.24
N ALA A 29 0.32 10.37 10.95
CA ALA A 29 1.49 11.24 11.17
C ALA A 29 1.44 12.51 10.30
N ALA A 30 0.91 12.40 9.09
CA ALA A 30 0.73 13.52 8.16
C ALA A 30 -0.61 14.28 8.36
N ALA A 31 -1.47 13.86 9.31
CA ALA A 31 -2.80 14.41 9.55
C ALA A 31 -3.70 14.49 8.30
N ILE A 32 -3.59 13.47 7.43
CA ILE A 32 -4.39 13.34 6.20
C ILE A 32 -5.18 12.03 6.20
N ASP A 33 -6.12 11.92 5.25
CA ASP A 33 -6.85 10.68 5.01
C ASP A 33 -5.92 9.59 4.43
N PRO A 34 -6.00 8.32 4.89
CA PRO A 34 -5.25 7.21 4.31
C PRO A 34 -5.36 7.09 2.80
N ALA A 35 -6.55 7.30 2.24
CA ALA A 35 -6.79 7.23 0.79
C ALA A 35 -6.17 8.43 0.04
N ALA A 36 -5.91 9.55 0.73
CA ALA A 36 -5.18 10.68 0.17
C ALA A 36 -3.66 10.42 0.09
N LEU A 37 -3.13 9.54 0.94
CA LEU A 37 -1.74 9.09 0.89
C LEU A 37 -1.52 8.12 -0.28
N CYS A 38 -2.31 7.04 -0.33
CA CYS A 38 -2.41 6.16 -1.48
C CYS A 38 -3.78 5.46 -1.50
N SER A 39 -4.37 5.36 -2.68
CA SER A 39 -5.66 4.70 -2.86
C SER A 39 -5.58 3.18 -2.65
N ASP A 40 -6.70 2.54 -2.32
CA ASP A 40 -6.76 1.07 -2.17
C ASP A 40 -6.36 0.32 -3.45
N ARG A 41 -6.52 0.94 -4.62
CA ARG A 41 -6.00 0.38 -5.87
C ARG A 41 -4.47 0.35 -5.83
N GLN A 42 -3.84 1.47 -5.52
CA GLN A 42 -2.39 1.58 -5.47
C GLN A 42 -1.80 0.67 -4.40
N LEU A 43 -2.44 0.57 -3.22
CA LEU A 43 -2.01 -0.32 -2.15
C LEU A 43 -1.92 -1.79 -2.62
N ARG A 44 -2.95 -2.26 -3.35
CA ARG A 44 -2.97 -3.61 -3.92
C ARG A 44 -1.90 -3.81 -5.00
N GLU A 45 -1.67 -2.82 -5.86
CA GLU A 45 -0.57 -2.88 -6.85
C GLU A 45 0.80 -2.94 -6.15
N ILE A 46 0.99 -2.17 -5.08
CA ILE A 46 2.23 -2.20 -4.28
C ILE A 46 2.42 -3.57 -3.63
N ALA A 47 1.37 -4.15 -3.05
CA ALA A 47 1.46 -5.49 -2.45
C ALA A 47 1.79 -6.57 -3.49
N ALA A 48 1.20 -6.48 -4.68
CA ALA A 48 1.44 -7.43 -5.77
C ALA A 48 2.84 -7.31 -6.39
N THR A 49 3.36 -6.08 -6.54
CA THR A 49 4.63 -5.80 -7.21
C THR A 49 5.84 -5.72 -6.27
N LYS A 50 5.59 -5.51 -4.97
CA LYS A 50 6.60 -5.38 -3.91
C LYS A 50 7.77 -4.46 -4.29
N PRO A 51 7.50 -3.19 -4.67
CA PRO A 51 8.53 -2.28 -5.15
C PRO A 51 9.55 -1.99 -4.06
N ARG A 52 10.83 -1.99 -4.44
CA ARG A 52 11.98 -1.66 -3.57
C ARG A 52 12.64 -0.34 -3.98
N THR A 53 12.22 0.26 -5.09
CA THR A 53 12.74 1.56 -5.56
C THR A 53 11.64 2.54 -5.95
N VAL A 54 11.99 3.83 -5.98
CA VAL A 54 11.08 4.89 -6.45
C VAL A 54 10.59 4.61 -7.88
N ALA A 55 11.48 4.16 -8.77
CA ALA A 55 11.16 3.89 -10.16
C ALA A 55 10.12 2.76 -10.28
N GLU A 56 10.28 1.68 -9.51
CA GLU A 56 9.33 0.57 -9.45
C GLU A 56 7.97 1.02 -8.90
N LEU A 57 7.97 1.84 -7.84
CA LEU A 57 6.74 2.36 -7.24
C LEU A 57 5.98 3.27 -8.22
N VAL A 58 6.68 4.15 -8.93
CA VAL A 58 6.10 4.99 -9.99
C VAL A 58 5.53 4.11 -11.11
N ALA A 59 6.28 3.10 -11.56
CA ALA A 59 5.83 2.20 -12.63
C ALA A 59 4.58 1.40 -12.22
N ALA A 60 4.51 0.94 -10.97
CA ALA A 60 3.38 0.16 -10.46
C ALA A 60 2.12 1.01 -10.21
N THR A 61 2.28 2.22 -9.67
CA THR A 61 1.14 2.99 -9.13
C THR A 61 0.76 4.22 -9.95
N GLY A 62 1.64 4.66 -10.85
CA GLY A 62 1.50 5.94 -11.57
C GLY A 62 1.64 7.17 -10.68
N LEU A 63 2.13 7.03 -9.45
CA LEU A 63 2.41 8.16 -8.57
C LEU A 63 3.50 9.05 -9.17
N GLY A 64 3.45 10.35 -8.88
CA GLY A 64 4.53 11.27 -9.22
C GLY A 64 5.82 10.90 -8.47
N THR A 65 6.97 11.16 -9.08
CA THR A 65 8.29 10.82 -8.51
C THR A 65 8.52 11.41 -7.11
N ILE A 66 8.05 12.63 -6.86
CA ILE A 66 8.16 13.30 -5.55
C ILE A 66 7.37 12.51 -4.48
N THR A 67 6.11 12.16 -4.77
CA THR A 67 5.28 11.39 -3.86
C THR A 67 5.85 9.99 -3.66
N ALA A 68 6.26 9.31 -4.73
CA ALA A 68 6.87 7.99 -4.64
C ALA A 68 8.15 8.00 -3.80
N ALA A 69 9.01 9.01 -3.96
CA ALA A 69 10.22 9.16 -3.15
C ALA A 69 9.92 9.38 -1.67
N ALA A 70 8.85 10.10 -1.33
CA ALA A 70 8.45 10.30 0.07
C ALA A 70 7.85 9.04 0.71
N LEU A 71 7.27 8.13 -0.09
CA LEU A 71 6.58 6.94 0.40
C LEU A 71 7.44 5.67 0.40
N ILE A 72 8.45 5.58 -0.48
CA ILE A 72 9.15 4.32 -0.76
C ILE A 72 9.78 3.70 0.47
N ASP A 73 10.44 4.49 1.34
CA ASP A 73 11.13 3.95 2.50
C ASP A 73 10.16 3.27 3.47
N GLY A 74 8.99 3.89 3.69
CA GLY A 74 7.95 3.33 4.56
C GLY A 74 7.29 2.08 3.97
N ILE A 75 7.14 2.04 2.64
CA ILE A 75 6.63 0.85 1.93
C ILE A 75 7.61 -0.30 2.05
N VAL A 76 8.90 -0.04 1.81
CA VAL A 76 9.96 -1.06 1.90
C VAL A 76 10.05 -1.63 3.31
N ASP A 77 10.05 -0.77 4.33
CA ASP A 77 10.06 -1.20 5.74
C ASP A 77 8.85 -2.10 6.07
N ALA A 78 7.65 -1.72 5.61
CA ALA A 78 6.45 -2.52 5.81
C ALA A 78 6.50 -3.89 5.10
N LEU A 79 7.14 -3.97 3.93
CA LEU A 79 7.34 -5.23 3.20
C LEU A 79 8.39 -6.12 3.90
N ASP A 80 9.51 -5.53 4.34
CA ASP A 80 10.56 -6.24 5.06
C ASP A 80 10.07 -6.82 6.39
N ASP A 81 9.16 -6.13 7.10
CA ASP A 81 8.56 -6.62 8.34
C ASP A 81 7.76 -7.92 8.12
N VAL A 82 7.14 -8.11 6.96
CA VAL A 82 6.42 -9.34 6.61
C VAL A 82 7.38 -10.50 6.34
N GLU A 83 8.51 -10.23 5.68
CA GLU A 83 9.51 -11.24 5.33
C GLU A 83 10.29 -11.77 6.54
N ARG A 84 10.20 -11.07 7.69
CA ARG A 84 10.84 -11.45 8.95
C ARG A 84 9.99 -12.36 9.85
N VAL A 85 8.71 -12.56 9.52
CA VAL A 85 7.73 -13.37 10.28
C VAL A 85 7.72 -14.80 9.76
#